data_AF-G7ZFW5-F1
#
_entry.id   AF-G7ZFW5-F1
#
_cell.length_a   1.000
_cell.length_b   1.000
_cell.length_c   1.000
_cell.angle_alpha   90.00
_cell.angle_beta   90.00
_cell.angle_gamma   90.00
#
_symmetry.space_group_name_H-M   'P 1'
#
loop_
_entity.id
_entity.type
_entity.pdbx_description
1 polymer ?
#
loop_
_entity_poly.entity_id
_entity_poly.type
_entity_poly.pdbx_seq_one_letter_code
_entity_poly.pdbx_strand_id
1 'polypeptide(L)'
;MREDSMTDRDFLRHLDDYGASPNRWPPELRAGAEAALARSPALRAAADEALAFDRLLSGSPPMVEDARIDRLLSAAGATARAVPQDGLVLLLLGRMPRRTVAGFCAALLALGWLTGGWLAGTLPAPAAPTPRGQELALLHDDVVTLFDGESR
;
A
#
# COMPACT_ATOMS: atom_id res chain seq x y z
N MET A 1 -41.80 16.17 28.53
CA MET A 1 -40.44 15.93 28.02
C MET A 1 -40.58 15.74 26.53
N ARG A 2 -39.93 16.53 25.67
CA ARG A 2 -39.95 16.28 24.23
C ARG A 2 -39.10 15.04 24.01
N GLU A 3 -39.71 13.94 23.58
CA GLU A 3 -38.97 12.86 22.96
C GLU A 3 -38.23 13.47 21.77
N ASP A 4 -36.90 13.49 21.84
CA ASP A 4 -36.04 13.75 20.68
C ASP A 4 -36.15 12.54 19.76
N SER A 5 -37.30 12.42 19.11
CA SER A 5 -37.58 11.36 18.16
C SER A 5 -36.69 11.57 16.93
N MET A 6 -35.98 10.52 16.52
CA MET A 6 -35.14 10.54 15.33
C MET A 6 -35.95 11.01 14.12
N THR A 7 -35.46 12.06 13.47
CA THR A 7 -36.08 12.58 12.25
C THR A 7 -35.74 11.68 11.07
N ASP A 8 -36.58 11.71 10.03
CA ASP A 8 -36.36 10.91 8.82
C ASP A 8 -35.02 11.24 8.15
N ARG A 9 -34.57 12.51 8.22
CA ARG A 9 -33.27 12.93 7.71
C ARG A 9 -32.11 12.36 8.52
N ASP A 10 -32.24 12.33 9.85
CA ASP A 10 -31.22 11.74 10.71
C ASP A 10 -31.12 10.23 10.48
N PHE A 11 -32.26 9.55 10.31
CA PHE A 11 -32.28 8.13 9.97
C PHE A 11 -31.54 7.85 8.67
N LEU A 12 -31.83 8.59 7.59
CA LEU A 12 -31.17 8.40 6.30
C LEU A 12 -29.66 8.65 6.38
N ARG A 13 -29.23 9.69 7.11
CA ARG A 13 -27.80 9.93 7.35
C ARG A 13 -27.14 8.74 8.05
N HIS A 14 -27.78 8.21 9.10
CA HIS A 14 -27.25 7.05 9.82
C HIS A 14 -27.29 5.75 9.01
N LEU A 15 -28.26 5.62 8.10
CA LEU A 15 -28.32 4.52 7.14
C LEU A 15 -27.11 4.54 6.20
N ASP A 16 -26.71 5.72 5.73
CA ASP A 16 -25.51 5.88 4.90
C ASP A 16 -24.21 5.60 5.68
N ASP A 17 -24.14 6.04 6.95
CA ASP A 17 -22.94 5.89 7.78
C ASP A 17 -22.70 4.43 8.24
N TYR A 18 -23.76 3.72 8.65
CA TYR A 18 -23.66 2.41 9.30
C TYR A 18 -24.19 1.25 8.43
N GLY A 19 -24.85 1.56 7.31
CA GLY A 19 -25.51 0.58 6.45
C GLY A 19 -26.81 0.03 7.05
N ALA A 20 -27.40 -0.95 6.37
CA ALA A 20 -28.73 -1.45 6.71
C ALA A 20 -28.75 -2.48 7.86
N SER A 21 -27.60 -2.91 8.34
CA SER A 21 -27.51 -3.92 9.41
C SER A 21 -27.66 -3.29 10.80
N PRO A 22 -28.70 -3.62 11.60
CA PRO A 22 -28.91 -3.04 12.93
C PRO A 22 -27.76 -3.31 13.91
N ASN A 23 -27.01 -4.40 13.69
CA ASN A 23 -25.85 -4.76 14.51
C ASN A 23 -24.67 -3.80 14.32
N ARG A 24 -24.60 -3.10 13.17
CA ARG A 24 -23.56 -2.08 12.90
C ARG A 24 -23.87 -0.74 13.57
N TRP A 25 -25.12 -0.51 13.97
CA TRP A 25 -25.53 0.75 14.56
C TRP A 25 -25.10 0.83 16.04
N PRO A 26 -24.65 2.02 16.49
CA PRO A 26 -24.45 2.31 17.90
C PRO A 26 -25.70 1.98 18.74
N PRO A 27 -25.55 1.39 19.93
CA PRO A 27 -26.68 0.90 20.72
C PRO A 27 -27.68 2.00 21.08
N GLU A 28 -27.21 3.24 21.23
CA GLU A 28 -28.04 4.41 21.55
C GLU A 28 -28.99 4.77 20.40
N LEU A 29 -28.63 4.46 19.15
CA LEU A 29 -29.39 4.84 17.96
C LEU A 29 -30.41 3.78 17.54
N ARG A 30 -30.27 2.52 17.97
CA ARG A 30 -31.11 1.41 17.52
C ARG A 30 -32.59 1.61 17.87
N ALA A 31 -32.89 2.00 19.11
CA ALA A 31 -34.27 2.24 19.54
C ALA A 31 -34.94 3.36 18.74
N GLY A 32 -34.20 4.44 18.44
CA GLY A 32 -34.69 5.54 17.61
C GLY A 32 -34.90 5.14 16.15
N ALA A 33 -34.02 4.28 15.62
CA ALA A 33 -34.10 3.75 14.27
C ALA A 33 -35.33 2.83 14.09
N GLU A 34 -35.55 1.92 15.04
CA GLU A 34 -36.73 1.04 15.05
C GLU A 34 -38.04 1.84 15.12
N ALA A 35 -38.09 2.87 15.97
CA ALA A 35 -39.24 3.75 16.06
C ALA A 35 -39.47 4.54 14.75
N ALA A 36 -38.41 4.96 14.06
CA ALA A 36 -38.51 5.65 12.76
C ALA A 36 -39.03 4.70 11.66
N LEU A 37 -38.54 3.46 11.61
CA LEU A 37 -39.00 2.43 10.67
C LEU A 37 -40.47 2.04 10.89
N ALA A 38 -40.91 1.97 12.15
CA ALA A 38 -42.30 1.70 12.50
C ALA A 38 -43.25 2.82 12.02
N ARG A 39 -42.77 4.07 12.04
CA ARG A 39 -43.55 5.27 11.70
C ARG A 39 -43.68 5.49 10.19
N SER A 40 -42.60 5.27 9.43
CA SER A 40 -42.53 5.69 8.03
C SER A 40 -42.31 4.51 7.07
N PRO A 41 -43.28 4.20 6.18
CA PRO A 41 -43.08 3.18 5.14
C PRO A 41 -41.97 3.55 4.15
N ALA A 42 -41.72 4.85 3.92
CA ALA A 42 -40.65 5.29 3.03
C ALA A 42 -39.26 4.94 3.56
N LEU A 43 -39.04 5.09 4.87
CA LEU A 43 -37.79 4.70 5.52
C LEU A 43 -37.56 3.18 5.48
N ARG A 44 -38.64 2.38 5.57
CA ARG A 44 -38.55 0.93 5.38
C ARG A 44 -38.08 0.57 3.97
N ALA A 45 -38.64 1.21 2.95
CA ALA A 45 -38.20 0.99 1.57
C ALA A 45 -36.72 1.34 1.36
N ALA A 46 -36.25 2.47 1.94
CA ALA A 46 -34.85 2.85 1.88
C ALA A 46 -33.93 1.84 2.61
N ALA A 47 -34.35 1.35 3.78
CA ALA A 47 -33.62 0.33 4.51
C ALA A 47 -33.56 -1.01 3.75
N ASP A 48 -34.65 -1.41 3.10
CA ASP A 48 -34.70 -2.62 2.27
C ASP A 48 -33.78 -2.53 1.05
N GLU A 49 -33.71 -1.37 0.41
CA GLU A 49 -32.80 -1.09 -0.71
C GLU A 49 -31.34 -1.17 -0.27
N ALA A 50 -30.99 -0.50 0.83
CA ALA A 50 -29.65 -0.56 1.40
C ALA A 50 -29.26 -1.99 1.83
N LEU A 51 -30.22 -2.77 2.33
CA LEU A 51 -29.99 -4.17 2.70
C LEU A 51 -29.78 -5.05 1.46
N ALA A 52 -30.53 -4.82 0.38
CA ALA A 52 -30.31 -5.50 -0.89
C ALA A 52 -28.91 -5.20 -1.44
N PHE A 53 -28.44 -3.96 -1.33
CA PHE A 53 -27.08 -3.58 -1.68
C PHE A 53 -26.03 -4.27 -0.80
N ASP A 54 -26.22 -4.27 0.52
CA ASP A 54 -25.33 -4.96 1.46
C ASP A 54 -25.21 -6.46 1.16
N ARG A 55 -26.30 -7.11 0.69
CA ARG A 55 -26.27 -8.51 0.23
C ARG A 55 -25.40 -8.72 -1.00
N LEU A 56 -25.37 -7.76 -1.91
CA LEU A 56 -24.50 -7.83 -3.10
C LEU A 56 -23.02 -7.75 -2.70
N LEU A 57 -22.70 -6.96 -1.68
CA LEU A 57 -21.32 -6.79 -1.19
C LEU A 57 -20.84 -7.90 -0.26
N SER A 58 -21.74 -8.51 0.50
CA SER A 58 -21.42 -9.59 1.45
C SER A 58 -21.19 -10.95 0.80
N GLY A 59 -21.21 -11.04 -0.53
CA GLY A 59 -20.75 -12.22 -1.24
C GLY A 59 -19.32 -12.58 -0.85
N SER A 60 -19.03 -13.88 -0.76
CA SER A 60 -17.64 -14.33 -0.61
C SER A 60 -16.84 -13.77 -1.76
N PRO A 61 -15.72 -13.05 -1.52
CA PRO A 61 -14.85 -12.67 -2.60
C PRO A 61 -14.43 -13.95 -3.35
N PRO A 62 -14.42 -13.92 -4.70
CA PRO A 62 -13.98 -15.08 -5.46
C PRO A 62 -12.53 -15.39 -5.07
N MET A 63 -12.21 -16.68 -4.90
CA MET A 63 -10.82 -17.10 -4.76
C MET A 63 -10.04 -16.59 -5.97
N VAL A 64 -9.04 -15.75 -5.72
CA VAL A 64 -8.15 -15.24 -6.76
C VAL A 64 -7.04 -16.27 -6.96
N GLU A 65 -6.88 -16.76 -8.18
CA GLU A 65 -5.78 -17.65 -8.54
C GLU A 65 -4.43 -16.89 -8.50
N ASP A 66 -3.39 -17.52 -7.95
CA ASP A 66 -2.04 -16.94 -7.88
C ASP A 66 -1.50 -16.52 -9.26
N ALA A 67 -1.82 -17.30 -10.30
CA ALA A 67 -1.45 -16.97 -11.68
C ALA A 67 -2.07 -15.66 -12.20
N ARG A 68 -3.19 -15.19 -11.63
CA ARG A 68 -3.74 -13.86 -11.93
C ARG A 68 -2.93 -12.76 -11.22
N ILE A 69 -2.50 -13.00 -9.99
CA ILE A 69 -1.66 -12.08 -9.21
C ILE A 69 -0.31 -11.91 -9.91
N ASP A 70 0.33 -13.01 -10.33
CA ASP A 70 1.62 -12.96 -11.03
C ASP A 70 1.54 -12.19 -12.35
N ARG A 71 0.46 -12.38 -13.11
CA ARG A 71 0.23 -11.61 -14.35
C ARG A 71 0.06 -10.13 -14.06
N LEU A 72 -0.66 -9.76 -13.00
CA LEU A 72 -0.84 -8.37 -12.60
C LEU A 72 0.51 -7.75 -12.17
N LEU A 73 1.28 -8.44 -11.33
CA LEU A 73 2.59 -7.98 -10.88
C LEU A 73 3.59 -7.86 -12.03
N SER A 74 3.57 -8.81 -12.97
CA SER A 74 4.39 -8.76 -14.18
C SER A 74 4.01 -7.57 -15.07
N ALA A 75 2.71 -7.35 -15.28
CA ALA A 75 2.21 -6.20 -16.05
C ALA A 75 2.57 -4.87 -15.38
N ALA A 76 2.37 -4.76 -14.06
CA ALA A 76 2.74 -3.57 -13.27
C ALA A 76 4.26 -3.33 -13.24
N GLY A 77 5.06 -4.40 -13.17
CA GLY A 77 6.52 -4.30 -13.26
C GLY A 77 6.98 -3.88 -14.65
N ALA A 78 6.32 -4.36 -15.71
CA ALA A 78 6.62 -3.96 -17.08
C ALA A 78 6.28 -2.49 -17.32
N THR A 79 5.13 -1.99 -16.83
CA THR A 79 4.78 -0.57 -16.94
C THR A 79 5.72 0.31 -16.13
N ALA A 80 6.08 -0.09 -14.90
CA ALA A 80 7.06 0.63 -14.09
C ALA A 80 8.43 0.74 -14.77
N ARG A 81 8.90 -0.32 -15.43
CA ARG A 81 10.16 -0.32 -16.21
C ARG A 81 10.06 0.42 -17.54
N ALA A 82 8.85 0.56 -18.09
CA ALA A 82 8.62 1.31 -19.32
C ALA A 82 8.57 2.84 -19.09
N VAL A 83 8.54 3.30 -17.85
CA VAL A 83 8.67 4.73 -17.53
C VAL A 83 10.08 5.21 -17.90
N PRO A 84 10.24 6.20 -18.80
CA PRO A 84 11.55 6.68 -19.21
C PRO A 84 12.34 7.25 -18.04
N GLN A 85 13.45 6.61 -17.68
CA GLN A 85 14.38 7.15 -16.67
C GLN A 85 15.10 8.42 -17.14
N ASP A 86 14.95 8.78 -18.42
CA ASP A 86 15.43 10.04 -18.98
C ASP A 86 14.91 11.26 -18.20
N GLY A 87 13.71 11.18 -17.64
CA GLY A 87 13.14 12.24 -16.80
C GLY A 87 13.93 12.48 -15.52
N LEU A 88 14.45 11.42 -14.87
CA LEU A 88 15.25 11.56 -13.65
C LEU A 88 16.65 12.11 -13.94
N VAL A 89 17.29 11.70 -15.04
CA VAL A 89 18.58 12.26 -15.46
C VAL A 89 18.42 13.72 -15.91
N LEU A 90 17.34 14.08 -16.61
CA LEU A 90 17.07 15.47 -16.97
C LEU A 90 16.75 16.35 -15.75
N LEU A 91 16.13 15.78 -14.71
CA LEU A 91 15.73 16.48 -13.48
C LEU A 91 16.89 16.60 -12.47
N LEU A 92 17.73 15.57 -12.35
CA LEU A 92 18.93 15.57 -11.49
C LEU A 92 20.13 16.30 -12.13
N LEU A 93 20.32 16.14 -13.44
CA LEU A 93 21.48 16.68 -14.15
C LEU A 93 21.17 17.94 -14.97
N GLY A 94 19.90 18.31 -15.11
CA GLY A 94 19.47 19.52 -15.82
C GLY A 94 19.97 19.59 -17.27
N ARG A 95 19.71 20.72 -17.95
CA ARG A 95 20.40 21.09 -19.21
C ARG A 95 21.87 21.46 -18.96
N MET A 96 22.61 20.69 -18.15
CA MET A 96 24.04 20.95 -18.02
C MET A 96 24.74 20.69 -19.35
N PRO A 97 25.58 21.62 -19.83
CA PRO A 97 26.36 21.39 -21.04
C PRO A 97 27.29 20.19 -20.78
N ARG A 98 27.44 19.30 -21.79
CA ARG A 98 28.19 18.03 -21.70
C ARG A 98 29.58 18.17 -21.07
N ARG A 99 30.19 19.36 -21.16
CA ARG A 99 31.49 19.70 -20.56
C ARG A 99 31.45 19.73 -19.03
N THR A 100 30.36 20.19 -18.43
CA THR A 100 30.19 20.26 -16.97
C THR A 100 29.98 18.87 -16.38
N VAL A 101 29.22 18.01 -17.06
CA VAL A 101 29.04 16.60 -16.67
C VAL A 101 30.36 15.84 -16.75
N ALA A 102 31.09 15.99 -17.86
CA ALA A 102 32.41 15.38 -18.00
C ALA A 102 33.40 15.89 -16.93
N GLY A 103 33.36 17.18 -16.63
CA GLY A 103 34.17 17.78 -15.56
C GLY A 103 33.82 17.23 -14.18
N PHE A 104 32.53 17.05 -13.88
CA PHE A 104 32.07 16.48 -12.61
C PHE A 104 32.48 15.01 -12.47
N CYS A 105 32.31 14.19 -13.53
CA CYS A 105 32.77 12.80 -13.53
C CYS A 105 34.30 12.71 -13.39
N ALA A 106 35.06 13.55 -14.09
CA ALA A 106 36.51 13.59 -13.96
C ALA A 106 36.93 14.05 -12.56
N ALA A 107 36.24 15.02 -11.96
CA ALA A 107 36.49 15.48 -10.61
C ALA A 107 36.19 14.38 -9.57
N LEU A 108 35.09 13.63 -9.72
CA LEU A 108 34.77 12.51 -8.85
C LEU A 108 35.77 11.36 -8.99
N LEU A 109 36.21 11.05 -10.22
CA LEU A 109 37.25 10.05 -10.45
C LEU A 109 38.59 10.50 -9.87
N ALA A 110 38.98 11.77 -10.05
CA ALA A 110 40.21 12.32 -9.48
C ALA A 110 40.15 12.36 -7.94
N LEU A 111 39.00 12.70 -7.37
CA LEU A 111 38.76 12.68 -5.93
C LEU A 111 38.81 11.24 -5.39
N GLY A 112 38.20 10.28 -6.09
CA GLY A 112 38.30 8.86 -5.79
C GLY A 112 39.73 8.32 -5.88
N TRP A 113 40.51 8.80 -6.85
CA TRP A 113 41.93 8.46 -7.01
C TRP A 113 42.79 9.03 -5.88
N LEU A 114 42.56 10.29 -5.50
CA LEU A 114 43.30 10.94 -4.40
C LEU A 114 42.96 10.31 -3.04
N THR A 115 41.68 10.06 -2.79
CA THR A 115 41.20 9.43 -1.55
C THR A 115 41.58 7.95 -1.49
N GLY A 116 41.48 7.23 -2.61
CA GLY A 116 41.93 5.85 -2.74
C GLY A 116 43.44 5.69 -2.58
N GLY A 117 44.25 6.62 -3.10
CA GLY A 117 45.70 6.65 -2.89
C GLY A 117 46.10 6.92 -1.44
N TRP A 118 45.38 7.81 -0.75
CA TRP A 118 45.59 8.07 0.69
C TRP A 118 45.13 6.90 1.57
N LEU A 119 44.02 6.22 1.24
CA LEU A 119 43.58 5.02 1.97
C LEU A 119 44.42 3.78 1.66
N ALA A 120 44.94 3.63 0.44
CA ALA A 120 45.79 2.50 0.06
C ALA A 120 47.14 2.48 0.80
N GLY A 121 47.60 3.64 1.32
CA GLY A 121 48.77 3.70 2.20
C GLY A 121 48.51 3.35 3.67
N THR A 122 47.25 3.28 4.10
CA THR A 122 46.86 3.02 5.50
C THR A 122 46.19 1.67 5.73
N LEU A 123 45.79 0.98 4.66
CA LEU A 123 45.21 -0.35 4.74
C LEU A 123 46.25 -1.43 4.42
N PRO A 124 46.42 -2.47 5.26
CA PRO A 124 47.24 -3.61 4.90
C PRO A 124 46.68 -4.27 3.63
N ALA A 125 47.58 -4.62 2.70
CA ALA A 125 47.24 -5.24 1.43
C ALA A 125 46.22 -6.37 1.62
N PRO A 126 45.09 -6.40 0.88
CA PRO A 126 44.14 -7.49 1.00
C PRO A 126 44.85 -8.79 0.57
N ALA A 127 44.89 -9.75 1.48
CA ALA A 127 45.25 -11.12 1.17
C ALA A 127 44.39 -11.60 -0.02
N ALA A 128 45.00 -12.39 -0.91
CA ALA A 128 44.41 -12.89 -2.14
C ALA A 128 42.96 -13.40 -1.97
N PRO A 129 42.08 -13.20 -2.97
CA PRO A 129 40.70 -13.64 -2.88
C PRO A 129 40.64 -15.18 -2.88
N THR A 130 40.30 -15.74 -1.71
CA THR A 130 39.71 -17.08 -1.63
C THR A 130 38.35 -17.08 -2.35
N PRO A 131 38.00 -18.15 -3.09
CA PRO A 131 36.78 -18.20 -3.89
C PRO A 131 35.54 -18.18 -2.97
N ARG A 132 34.89 -17.01 -2.89
CA ARG A 132 33.72 -16.73 -2.06
C ARG A 132 32.42 -17.22 -2.72
N GLY A 133 32.43 -18.47 -3.19
CA GLY A 133 31.28 -19.14 -3.81
C GLY A 133 30.39 -19.90 -2.82
N GLN A 134 30.74 -19.94 -1.53
CA GLN A 134 30.06 -20.78 -0.52
C GLN A 134 29.29 -20.02 0.57
N GLU A 135 29.41 -18.70 0.69
CA GLU A 135 28.71 -17.93 1.75
C GLU A 135 27.29 -17.46 1.37
N LEU A 136 26.90 -17.50 0.08
CA LEU A 136 25.55 -17.11 -0.36
C LEU A 136 24.47 -18.19 -0.11
N ALA A 137 24.85 -19.40 0.31
CA ALA A 137 23.91 -20.50 0.57
C ALA A 137 23.37 -20.52 2.01
N LEU A 138 23.92 -19.73 2.93
CA LEU A 138 23.56 -19.77 4.37
C LEU A 138 22.80 -18.53 4.87
N LEU A 139 22.56 -17.52 4.03
CA LEU A 139 21.82 -16.30 4.38
C LEU A 139 20.34 -16.33 3.97
N HIS A 140 19.84 -17.47 3.43
CA HIS A 140 18.45 -17.58 2.99
C HIS A 140 17.49 -18.12 4.08
N ASP A 141 17.98 -18.54 5.25
CA ASP A 141 17.17 -19.22 6.28
C ASP A 141 16.60 -18.32 7.40
N ASP A 142 16.87 -17.00 7.41
CA ASP A 142 16.37 -16.07 8.44
C ASP A 142 15.45 -14.98 7.86
N VAL A 143 14.50 -15.35 7.01
CA VAL A 143 13.30 -14.51 6.82
C VAL A 143 12.31 -14.88 7.91
N VAL A 144 12.39 -14.16 9.03
CA VAL A 144 11.34 -14.13 10.06
C VAL A 144 10.05 -13.69 9.36
N THR A 145 9.16 -14.64 9.13
CA THR A 145 7.78 -14.40 8.72
C THR A 145 7.07 -13.64 9.83
N LEU A 146 6.96 -12.32 9.68
CA LEU A 146 6.18 -11.43 10.54
C LEU A 146 4.64 -11.64 10.41
N PHE A 147 4.23 -12.75 9.81
CA PHE A 147 2.84 -13.18 9.63
C PHE A 147 2.68 -14.56 10.24
N ASP A 148 2.96 -14.69 11.54
CA ASP A 148 2.45 -15.81 12.33
C ASP A 148 1.07 -15.40 12.86
N GLY A 149 0.04 -15.80 12.11
CA GLY A 149 -1.34 -15.73 12.57
C GLY A 149 -1.58 -16.87 13.54
N GLU A 150 -1.53 -16.58 14.85
CA GLU A 150 -2.01 -17.48 15.89
C GLU A 150 -3.42 -17.97 15.53
N SER A 151 -3.55 -19.28 15.40
CA SER A 151 -4.84 -19.98 15.43
C SER A 151 -4.92 -20.72 16.76
N ARG A 152 -5.77 -20.21 17.65
CA ARG A 152 -6.31 -20.95 18.78
C ARG A 152 -7.77 -20.62 18.99
#